data_AF-A0A8J8SB42-F1
#
_entry.id   AF-A0A8J8SB42-F1
#
_cell.length_a   1.000
_cell.length_b   1.000
_cell.length_c   1.000
_cell.angle_alpha   90.00
_cell.angle_beta   90.00
_cell.angle_gamma   90.00
#
_symmetry.space_group_name_H-M   'P 1'
#
loop_
_entity.id
_entity.type
_entity.pdbx_description
1 polymer ?
#
loop_
_entity_poly.entity_id
_entity_poly.type
_entity_poly.pdbx_seq_one_letter_code
_entity_poly.pdbx_strand_id
1 'polypeptide(L)'
;MNIIDEYRRITERIAVQESQLITAKRDLQKNMKIYIPLEVKGIDYSQDKIQTSLYQQDIFTTANNIKILTGFIKELEEELEELYGQRKGLEKTINSLADIKKQYIMYKIKNPRMPNWKIANKIHISLSSLEKYIKKIKEETAI
;
A
#
# COMPACT_ATOMS: atom_id res chain seq x y z
N MET A 1 10.49 -4.34 -22.14
CA MET A 1 10.42 -3.77 -20.77
C MET A 1 11.26 -4.66 -19.85
N ASN A 2 12.16 -4.10 -19.04
CA ASN A 2 13.04 -4.90 -18.17
C ASN A 2 12.26 -5.42 -16.95
N ILE A 3 12.45 -6.68 -16.56
CA ILE A 3 11.78 -7.32 -15.42
C ILE A 3 11.98 -6.53 -14.10
N ILE A 4 13.11 -5.83 -13.97
CA ILE A 4 13.40 -4.98 -12.82
C ILE A 4 12.58 -3.69 -12.83
N ASP A 5 12.35 -3.09 -14.00
CA ASP A 5 11.54 -1.88 -14.13
C ASP A 5 10.07 -2.20 -13.84
N GLU A 6 9.61 -3.37 -14.28
CA GLU A 6 8.28 -3.87 -13.94
C GLU A 6 8.13 -4.12 -12.43
N TYR A 7 9.12 -4.76 -11.81
CA TYR A 7 9.14 -4.96 -10.36
C TYR A 7 9.11 -3.63 -9.58
N ARG A 8 9.85 -2.62 -10.05
CA ARG A 8 9.83 -1.27 -9.48
C ARG A 8 8.44 -0.64 -9.61
N ARG A 9 7.87 -0.64 -10.82
CA ARG A 9 6.54 -0.07 -11.10
C ARG A 9 5.46 -0.68 -10.21
N ILE A 10 5.45 -2.01 -10.04
CA ILE A 10 4.48 -2.68 -9.17
C ILE A 10 4.71 -2.30 -7.71
N THR A 11 5.96 -2.22 -7.25
CA THR A 11 6.29 -1.83 -5.87
C THR A 11 5.84 -0.40 -5.57
N GLU A 12 6.04 0.52 -6.50
CA GLU A 12 5.57 1.91 -6.39
C GLU A 12 4.05 1.99 -6.40
N ARG A 13 3.38 1.25 -7.28
CA ARG A 13 1.91 1.20 -7.32
C ARG A 13 1.31 0.66 -6.03
N ILE A 14 1.89 -0.38 -5.45
CA ILE A 14 1.48 -0.88 -4.12
C ILE A 14 1.58 0.24 -3.08
N ALA A 15 2.70 0.95 -3.02
CA ALA A 15 2.88 2.03 -2.04
C ALA A 15 1.84 3.15 -2.18
N VAL A 16 1.49 3.50 -3.43
CA VAL A 16 0.42 4.46 -3.72
C VAL A 16 -0.93 3.94 -3.23
N GLN A 17 -1.28 2.70 -3.56
CA GLN A 17 -2.57 2.11 -3.17
C GLN A 17 -2.70 1.93 -1.65
N GLU A 18 -1.63 1.56 -0.96
CA GLU A 18 -1.62 1.52 0.51
C GLU A 18 -1.87 2.90 1.13
N SER A 19 -1.27 3.95 0.57
CA SER A 19 -1.51 5.33 1.03
C SER A 19 -2.97 5.76 0.81
N GLN A 20 -3.55 5.40 -0.33
CA GLN A 20 -4.96 5.67 -0.62
C GLN A 20 -5.89 4.91 0.33
N LEU A 21 -5.60 3.62 0.58
CA LEU A 21 -6.35 2.79 1.52
C LEU A 21 -6.34 3.36 2.94
N ILE A 22 -5.17 3.80 3.43
CA ILE A 22 -5.04 4.42 4.76
C ILE A 22 -5.90 5.69 4.85
N THR A 23 -5.88 6.51 3.79
CA THR A 23 -6.65 7.75 3.74
C THR A 23 -8.15 7.46 3.74
N ALA A 24 -8.61 6.55 2.86
CA ALA A 24 -10.00 6.12 2.79
C ALA A 24 -10.50 5.53 4.13
N LYS A 25 -9.69 4.70 4.80
CA LYS A 25 -10.03 4.15 6.13
C LYS A 25 -10.15 5.24 7.20
N ARG A 26 -9.28 6.25 7.17
CA ARG A 26 -9.37 7.41 8.10
C ARG A 26 -10.65 8.21 7.84
N ASP A 27 -10.99 8.45 6.58
CA ASP A 27 -12.19 9.20 6.23
C ASP A 27 -13.47 8.43 6.54
N LEU A 28 -13.47 7.10 6.33
CA LEU A 28 -14.55 6.23 6.79
C LEU A 28 -14.73 6.34 8.31
N GLN A 29 -13.64 6.28 9.08
CA GLN A 29 -13.70 6.40 10.53
C GLN A 29 -14.25 7.76 10.98
N LYS A 30 -13.90 8.86 10.29
CA LYS A 30 -14.48 10.18 10.56
C LYS A 30 -16.00 10.18 10.31
N ASN A 31 -16.44 9.63 9.17
CA ASN A 31 -17.87 9.54 8.84
C ASN A 31 -18.64 8.66 9.83
N MET A 32 -18.05 7.54 10.28
CA MET A 32 -18.65 6.68 11.30
C MET A 32 -18.73 7.35 12.68
N LYS A 33 -17.76 8.22 13.04
CA LYS A 33 -17.80 8.96 14.30
C LYS A 33 -18.96 9.96 14.38
N ILE A 34 -19.42 10.49 13.23
CA ILE A 34 -20.62 11.33 13.17
C ILE A 34 -21.87 10.56 13.63
N TYR A 35 -21.88 9.23 13.47
CA TYR A 35 -22.96 8.35 13.91
C TYR A 35 -22.86 7.90 15.38
N ILE A 36 -21.74 8.14 16.08
CA ILE A 36 -21.64 7.78 17.51
C ILE A 36 -22.40 8.84 18.30
N PRO A 37 -23.50 8.49 19.00
CA PRO A 37 -24.16 9.43 19.89
C PRO A 37 -23.16 9.85 20.97
N LEU A 38 -22.75 11.12 20.98
CA LEU A 38 -22.08 11.71 22.13
C LEU A 38 -22.95 11.44 23.35
N GLU A 39 -22.38 10.82 24.38
CA GLU A 39 -23.03 10.40 25.64
C GLU A 39 -24.32 11.18 25.91
N VAL A 40 -25.43 10.53 25.57
CA VAL A 40 -26.75 11.12 25.68
C VAL A 40 -27.12 11.14 27.16
N LYS A 41 -26.85 12.27 27.83
CA LYS A 41 -27.73 12.70 28.92
C LYS A 41 -29.07 13.04 28.28
N GLY A 42 -29.97 12.05 28.26
CA GLY A 42 -31.39 12.15 27.89
C GLY A 42 -31.71 13.06 26.70
N ILE A 43 -31.74 12.51 25.48
CA ILE A 43 -32.35 13.20 24.34
C ILE A 43 -33.85 13.29 24.63
N ASP A 44 -34.33 14.51 24.87
CA ASP A 44 -35.75 14.83 24.88
C ASP A 44 -36.26 14.92 23.44
N TYR A 45 -37.01 13.91 23.02
CA TYR A 45 -37.59 13.81 21.68
C TYR A 45 -38.74 14.80 21.43
N SER A 46 -39.10 15.64 22.42
CA SER A 46 -40.13 16.68 22.26
C SER A 46 -39.62 17.98 21.64
N GLN A 47 -38.31 18.12 21.35
CA GLN A 47 -37.76 19.31 20.71
C GLN A 47 -37.82 19.24 19.18
N ASP A 48 -38.60 20.15 18.57
CA ASP A 48 -38.78 20.33 17.11
C ASP A 48 -37.45 20.41 16.30
N LYS A 49 -36.33 20.76 16.95
CA LYS A 49 -35.01 20.82 16.31
C LYS A 49 -34.51 19.46 15.80
N ILE A 50 -34.95 18.36 16.41
CA ILE A 50 -34.54 16.99 16.06
C ILE A 50 -35.32 16.47 14.83
N GLN A 51 -36.47 17.09 14.50
CA GLN A 51 -37.30 16.77 13.33
C GLN A 51 -37.07 17.72 12.14
N THR A 52 -35.94 18.42 12.07
CA THR A 52 -35.65 19.24 10.88
C THR A 52 -35.18 18.35 9.72
N SER A 53 -35.82 18.49 8.56
CA SER A 53 -35.47 17.78 7.31
C SER A 53 -33.97 17.85 6.96
N LEU A 54 -33.29 18.92 7.39
CA LEU A 54 -31.85 19.14 7.23
C LEU A 54 -31.01 18.10 8.00
N TYR A 55 -31.33 17.81 9.26
CA TYR A 55 -30.61 16.80 10.05
C TYR A 55 -30.79 15.38 9.46
N GLN A 56 -31.95 15.08 8.89
CA GLN A 56 -32.19 13.82 8.18
C GLN A 56 -31.39 13.75 6.88
N GLN A 57 -31.29 14.84 6.12
CA GLN A 57 -30.45 14.93 4.92
C GLN A 57 -28.97 14.71 5.24
N ASP A 58 -28.47 15.24 6.36
CA ASP A 58 -27.08 15.04 6.80
C ASP A 58 -26.80 13.57 7.15
N ILE A 59 -27.75 12.90 7.80
CA ILE A 59 -27.69 11.46 8.09
C ILE A 59 -27.66 10.65 6.77
N PHE A 60 -28.57 10.92 5.83
CA PHE A 60 -28.58 10.21 4.54
C PHE A 60 -27.30 10.44 3.72
N THR A 61 -26.78 11.67 3.73
CA THR A 61 -25.53 12.02 3.06
C THR A 61 -24.36 11.27 3.67
N THR A 62 -24.28 11.21 5.00
CA THR A 62 -23.23 10.48 5.72
C THR A 62 -23.33 8.97 5.47
N ALA A 63 -24.53 8.38 5.49
CA ALA A 63 -24.74 6.97 5.14
C ALA A 63 -24.29 6.66 3.70
N ASN A 64 -24.61 7.54 2.75
CA ASN A 64 -24.17 7.38 1.36
C ASN A 64 -22.65 7.46 1.24
N ASN A 65 -22.02 8.42 1.93
CA ASN A 65 -20.55 8.55 1.98
C ASN A 65 -19.89 7.31 2.57
N ILE A 66 -20.43 6.75 3.66
CA ILE A 66 -19.96 5.48 4.24
C ILE A 66 -20.06 4.35 3.23
N LYS A 67 -21.18 4.22 2.52
CA LYS A 67 -21.38 3.18 1.50
C LYS A 67 -20.35 3.31 0.37
N ILE A 68 -20.14 4.52 -0.14
CA ILE A 68 -19.15 4.80 -1.21
C ILE A 68 -17.74 4.46 -0.72
N LEU A 69 -17.35 4.97 0.46
CA LEU A 69 -16.02 4.72 1.02
C LEU A 69 -15.78 3.23 1.30
N THR A 70 -16.80 2.50 1.76
CA THR A 70 -16.68 1.06 1.99
C THR A 70 -16.47 0.29 0.68
N GLY A 71 -17.19 0.65 -0.39
CA GLY A 71 -16.99 0.08 -1.72
C GLY A 71 -15.58 0.35 -2.25
N PHE A 72 -15.15 1.62 -2.18
CA PHE A 72 -13.81 2.03 -2.62
C PHE A 72 -12.69 1.34 -1.84
N ILE A 73 -12.82 1.20 -0.51
CA ILE A 73 -11.87 0.45 0.32
C ILE A 73 -11.76 -1.00 -0.13
N LYS A 74 -12.89 -1.64 -0.45
CA LYS A 74 -12.90 -3.03 -0.92
C LYS A 74 -12.17 -3.18 -2.26
N GLU A 75 -12.43 -2.29 -3.22
CA GLU A 75 -11.74 -2.27 -4.52
C GLU A 75 -10.23 -2.10 -4.35
N LEU A 76 -9.80 -1.19 -3.45
CA LEU A 76 -8.38 -0.99 -3.14
C LEU A 76 -7.73 -2.23 -2.51
N GLU A 77 -8.44 -2.93 -1.64
CA GLU A 77 -7.95 -4.16 -1.00
C GLU A 77 -7.77 -5.29 -2.02
N GLU A 78 -8.73 -5.46 -2.94
CA GLU A 78 -8.65 -6.42 -4.06
C GLU A 78 -7.48 -6.09 -5.00
N GLU A 79 -7.33 -4.82 -5.41
CA GLU A 79 -6.21 -4.39 -6.26
C GLU A 79 -4.85 -4.62 -5.59
N LEU A 80 -4.74 -4.33 -4.29
CA LEU A 80 -3.52 -4.59 -3.52
C LEU A 80 -3.17 -6.08 -3.49
N GLU A 81 -4.16 -6.96 -3.29
CA GLU A 81 -3.94 -8.40 -3.30
C GLU A 81 -3.38 -8.87 -4.65
N GLU A 82 -3.96 -8.40 -5.76
CA GLU A 82 -3.48 -8.70 -7.12
C GLU A 82 -2.04 -8.22 -7.34
N LEU A 83 -1.75 -6.96 -6.98
CA LEU A 83 -0.41 -6.38 -7.12
C LEU A 83 0.63 -7.13 -6.26
N TYR A 84 0.25 -7.55 -5.05
CA TYR A 84 1.10 -8.37 -4.20
C TYR A 84 1.38 -9.75 -4.83
N GLY A 85 0.37 -10.36 -5.45
CA GLY A 85 0.49 -11.57 -6.24
C GLY A 85 1.49 -11.41 -7.39
N GLN A 86 1.31 -10.37 -8.21
CA GLN A 86 2.20 -10.05 -9.33
C GLN A 86 3.64 -9.80 -8.87
N ARG A 87 3.83 -9.00 -7.82
CA ARG A 87 5.16 -8.74 -7.23
C ARG A 87 5.83 -10.04 -6.81
N LYS A 88 5.12 -10.92 -6.11
CA LYS A 88 5.64 -12.22 -5.65
C LYS A 88 5.99 -13.14 -6.82
N GLY A 89 5.19 -13.11 -7.90
CA GLY A 89 5.48 -13.81 -9.15
C GLY A 89 6.81 -13.34 -9.75
N LEU A 90 7.00 -12.02 -9.88
CA LEU A 90 8.25 -11.44 -10.37
C LEU A 90 9.45 -11.77 -9.48
N GLU A 91 9.30 -11.77 -8.14
CA GLU A 91 10.39 -12.19 -7.24
C GLU A 91 10.85 -13.62 -7.52
N LYS A 92 9.90 -14.54 -7.74
CA LYS A 92 10.23 -15.93 -8.09
C LYS A 92 10.99 -15.99 -9.41
N THR A 93 10.52 -15.29 -10.44
CA THR A 93 11.16 -15.26 -11.75
C THR A 93 12.56 -14.66 -11.69
N ILE A 94 12.75 -13.54 -10.99
CA ILE A 94 14.07 -12.91 -10.82
C ILE A 94 15.02 -13.86 -10.09
N ASN A 95 14.54 -14.55 -9.04
CA ASN A 95 15.36 -15.51 -8.31
C ASN A 95 15.72 -16.74 -9.18
N SER A 96 14.81 -17.25 -10.00
CA SER A 96 15.07 -18.41 -10.87
C SER A 96 16.04 -18.11 -12.02
N LEU A 97 16.13 -16.86 -12.47
CA LEU A 97 17.09 -16.46 -13.51
C LEU A 97 18.55 -16.48 -13.03
N ALA A 98 18.80 -16.62 -11.72
CA ALA A 98 20.13 -16.63 -11.11
C ALA A 98 21.02 -15.41 -11.47
N ASP A 99 20.41 -14.31 -11.92
CA ASP A 99 21.11 -13.06 -12.22
C ASP A 99 21.31 -12.25 -10.92
N ILE A 100 22.54 -12.32 -10.39
CA ILE A 100 22.93 -11.68 -9.13
C ILE A 100 22.67 -10.16 -9.15
N LYS A 101 22.89 -9.49 -10.29
CA LYS A 101 22.68 -8.04 -10.38
C LYS A 101 21.19 -7.72 -10.24
N LYS A 102 20.34 -8.45 -10.96
CA LYS A 102 18.88 -8.29 -10.89
C LYS A 102 18.35 -8.63 -9.49
N GLN A 103 18.81 -9.71 -8.89
CA GLN A 103 18.44 -10.10 -7.52
C GLN A 103 18.84 -9.03 -6.49
N TYR A 104 20.05 -8.46 -6.60
CA TYR A 104 20.49 -7.36 -5.73
C TYR A 104 19.57 -6.15 -5.86
N ILE A 105 19.29 -5.70 -7.09
CA ILE A 105 18.43 -4.53 -7.34
C ILE A 105 17.01 -4.79 -6.82
N MET A 106 16.45 -5.97 -7.05
CA MET A 106 15.14 -6.38 -6.52
C MET A 106 15.10 -6.28 -4.99
N TYR A 107 16.09 -6.80 -4.27
CA TYR A 107 16.14 -6.69 -2.80
C TYR A 107 16.28 -5.25 -2.33
N LYS A 108 16.99 -4.40 -3.07
CA LYS A 108 17.09 -2.96 -2.77
C LYS A 108 15.80 -2.20 -3.04
N ILE A 109 15.06 -2.54 -4.09
CA ILE A 109 13.72 -1.97 -4.33
C ILE A 109 12.76 -2.41 -3.21
N LYS A 110 12.76 -3.71 -2.89
CA LYS A 110 11.90 -4.29 -1.85
C LYS A 110 12.19 -3.72 -0.46
N ASN A 111 13.46 -3.53 -0.13
CA ASN A 111 13.88 -2.99 1.15
C ASN A 111 15.16 -2.13 0.97
N PRO A 112 15.00 -0.82 0.73
CA PRO A 112 16.11 0.08 0.45
C PRO A 112 17.16 0.13 1.57
N ARG A 113 16.72 -0.04 2.82
CA ARG A 113 17.57 0.00 4.03
C ARG A 113 18.22 -1.34 4.36
N MET A 114 17.97 -2.39 3.57
CA MET A 114 18.53 -3.70 3.82
C MET A 114 20.06 -3.68 3.66
N PRO A 115 20.83 -4.07 4.69
CA PRO A 115 22.28 -4.14 4.60
C PRO A 115 22.75 -5.14 3.54
N ASN A 116 23.86 -4.83 2.86
CA ASN A 116 24.37 -5.66 1.76
C ASN A 116 24.71 -7.09 2.20
N TRP A 117 25.24 -7.29 3.42
CA TRP A 117 25.52 -8.62 3.96
C TRP A 117 24.26 -9.49 4.07
N LYS A 118 23.11 -8.90 4.40
CA LYS A 118 21.83 -9.61 4.50
C LYS A 118 21.30 -9.99 3.12
N ILE A 119 21.57 -9.16 2.12
CA ILE A 119 21.25 -9.45 0.71
C ILE A 119 22.16 -10.57 0.18
N ALA A 120 23.47 -10.49 0.45
CA ALA A 120 24.44 -11.53 0.07
C ALA A 120 24.03 -12.91 0.61
N ASN A 121 23.65 -12.97 1.88
CA ASN A 121 23.16 -14.19 2.51
C ASN A 121 21.88 -14.74 1.84
N LYS A 122 20.96 -13.87 1.42
CA LYS A 122 19.73 -14.28 0.70
C LYS A 122 19.97 -14.76 -0.73
N ILE A 123 21.01 -14.24 -1.38
CA ILE A 123 21.43 -14.62 -2.73
C ILE A 123 22.39 -15.83 -2.69
N HIS A 124 22.82 -16.26 -1.50
CA HIS A 124 23.78 -17.35 -1.30
C HIS A 124 25.15 -17.08 -1.93
N ILE A 125 25.64 -15.84 -1.81
CA ILE A 125 26.99 -15.46 -2.25
C ILE A 125 27.76 -14.74 -1.13
N SER A 126 29.09 -14.73 -1.23
CA SER A 126 29.91 -13.96 -0.30
C SER A 126 29.70 -12.46 -0.48
N LEU A 127 29.84 -11.69 0.61
CA LEU A 127 29.73 -10.23 0.59
C LEU A 127 30.73 -9.61 -0.41
N SER A 128 31.98 -10.09 -0.41
CA SER A 128 33.01 -9.58 -1.32
C SER A 128 32.68 -9.83 -2.79
N SER A 129 32.05 -10.96 -3.13
CA SER A 129 31.57 -11.22 -4.48
C SER A 129 30.42 -10.29 -4.85
N LEU A 130 29.47 -10.09 -3.93
CA LEU A 130 28.36 -9.15 -4.14
C LEU A 130 28.88 -7.72 -4.38
N GLU A 131 29.88 -7.26 -3.63
CA GLU A 131 30.48 -5.93 -3.78
C GLU A 131 31.07 -5.70 -5.17
N LYS A 132 31.67 -6.72 -5.79
CA LYS A 132 32.14 -6.65 -7.19
C LYS A 132 30.98 -6.41 -8.16
N TYR A 133 29.84 -7.07 -7.96
CA TYR A 133 28.65 -6.84 -8.77
C TYR A 133 28.06 -5.45 -8.53
N ILE A 134 28.02 -4.98 -7.27
CA ILE A 134 27.56 -3.63 -6.93
C ILE A 134 28.41 -2.58 -7.63
N LYS A 135 29.74 -2.75 -7.65
CA LYS A 135 30.65 -1.83 -8.32
C LYS A 135 30.34 -1.75 -9.83
N LYS A 136 30.18 -2.90 -10.49
CA LYS A 136 29.80 -2.97 -11.91
C LYS A 136 28.46 -2.29 -12.21
N ILE A 137 27.46 -2.50 -11.36
CA ILE A 137 26.14 -1.84 -11.51
C ILE A 137 26.31 -0.31 -11.46
N LYS A 138 27.10 0.20 -10.50
CA LYS A 138 27.33 1.65 -10.38
C LYS A 138 28.04 2.22 -11.59
N GLU A 139 29.04 1.52 -12.11
CA GLU A 139 29.77 1.89 -13.33
C GLU A 139 28.83 1.92 -14.55
N GLU A 140 27.93 0.94 -14.68
CA GLU A 140 26.95 0.86 -15.78
C GLU A 140 25.88 1.95 -15.73
N THR A 141 25.52 2.44 -14.53
CA THR A 141 24.54 3.53 -14.34
C THR A 141 25.13 4.93 -14.36
N ALA A 142 26.47 5.06 -14.31
CA ALA A 142 27.18 6.35 -14.31
C ALA A 142 27.53 6.83 -15.73
N ILE A 143 27.24 6.01 -16.75
CA ILE A 143 27.33 6.30 -18.18
C ILE A 143 25.92 6.66 -18.67
#